data_AF-A0A4V3X9D1-F1
#
_entry.id   AF-A0A4V3X9D1-F1
#
_cell.length_a   1.000
_cell.length_b   1.000
_cell.length_c   1.000
_cell.angle_alpha   90.00
_cell.angle_beta   90.00
_cell.angle_gamma   90.00
#
_symmetry.space_group_name_H-M   'P 1'
#
loop_
_entity.id
_entity.type
_entity.pdbx_description
1 polymer ?
#
loop_
_entity_poly.entity_id
_entity_poly.type
_entity_poly.pdbx_seq_one_letter_code
_entity_poly.pdbx_strand_id
1 'polypeptide(L)'
;MDLRYWGEAFMYAVHIRNITVTFALKDKVPKHAWTGRKPDILHLRVFGLIGYANIPKAVRGGKLEATSVKCRLLGCLRQPFGVPATEQEVNNAVNEQDETERALIVVDEPRTYREAAQSAYSKQWEEALGIEYRQLRDTRTIEWVKTPLSEAIGSLVVYCAKHDSNGNLAKFKARIVARSCSQVPGRDYNLLFVSLSVFWFTTLCAFMSFVADQDRELHQVDVVGAYLQEDLDEEIYMKVPENIKKPGKEEWCWRLKKALYGLKQSGQQWKKKLDEAMAELGFEKGQADECLYVLKEDGHIVLMVLVYVDDMAVAGKKLALVKRFERNLAEWFDITDGGDLTFILGVQVIQNRQIAPFI
;
A
#
# COMPACT_ATOMS: atom_id res chain seq x y z
N MET A 1 7.38 14.26 8.56
CA MET A 1 8.82 14.50 8.29
C MET A 1 9.00 16.01 8.36
N ASP A 2 10.10 16.47 8.96
CA ASP A 2 10.34 17.91 9.14
C ASP A 2 10.34 18.65 7.79
N LEU A 3 9.72 19.84 7.74
CA LEU A 3 9.67 20.71 6.57
C LEU A 3 11.08 21.11 6.09
N ARG A 4 12.08 21.05 6.97
CA ARG A 4 13.50 21.29 6.64
C ARG A 4 14.04 20.40 5.51
N TYR A 5 13.46 19.22 5.26
CA TYR A 5 13.93 18.27 4.22
C TYR A 5 13.11 18.27 2.93
N TRP A 6 12.29 19.30 2.72
CA TRP A 6 11.40 19.36 1.56
C TRP A 6 12.16 19.42 0.23
N GLY A 7 13.34 20.05 0.19
CA GLY A 7 14.20 20.11 -1.00
C GLY A 7 14.70 18.72 -1.41
N GLU A 8 15.15 17.92 -0.45
CA GLU A 8 15.61 16.55 -0.63
C GLU A 8 14.45 15.64 -1.05
N ALA A 9 13.27 15.81 -0.44
CA ALA A 9 12.06 15.09 -0.82
C ALA A 9 11.68 15.37 -2.28
N PHE A 10 11.71 16.64 -2.68
CA PHE A 10 11.44 17.06 -4.05
C PHE A 10 12.45 16.47 -5.03
N MET A 11 13.75 16.55 -4.72
CA MET A 11 14.81 15.99 -5.55
C MET A 11 14.69 14.46 -5.69
N TYR A 12 14.33 13.77 -4.61
CA TYR A 12 14.08 12.33 -4.64
C TYR A 12 12.86 11.98 -5.49
N ALA A 13 11.76 12.72 -5.34
CA ALA A 13 10.56 12.54 -6.16
C ALA A 13 10.87 12.75 -7.67
N VAL A 14 11.64 13.78 -8.01
CA VAL A 14 12.11 14.04 -9.39
C VAL A 14 12.98 12.89 -9.89
N HIS A 15 13.88 12.36 -9.06
CA HIS A 15 14.71 11.21 -9.41
C HIS A 15 13.86 9.98 -9.73
N ILE A 16 12.90 9.63 -8.86
CA ILE A 16 11.97 8.52 -9.06
C ILE A 16 11.16 8.70 -10.34
N ARG A 17 10.63 9.91 -10.58
CA ARG A 17 9.87 10.22 -11.79
C ARG A 17 10.69 9.99 -13.06
N ASN A 18 11.99 10.28 -13.03
CA ASN A 18 12.88 10.08 -14.19
C ASN A 18 13.23 8.61 -14.46
N ILE A 19 13.03 7.71 -13.51
CA ILE A 19 13.28 6.26 -13.65
C ILE A 19 11.99 5.44 -13.60
N THR A 20 10.84 6.09 -13.60
CA THR A 20 9.51 5.48 -13.69
C THR A 20 9.03 5.51 -15.15
N VAL A 21 8.22 4.53 -15.55
CA VAL A 21 7.61 4.49 -16.88
C VAL A 21 6.67 5.69 -17.06
N THR A 22 6.63 6.24 -18.27
CA THR A 22 5.74 7.36 -18.62
C THR A 22 4.99 7.04 -19.90
N PHE A 23 3.78 7.58 -20.05
CA PHE A 23 2.95 7.31 -21.23
C PHE A 23 3.62 7.75 -22.55
N ALA A 24 4.45 8.79 -22.50
CA ALA A 24 5.18 9.30 -23.66
C ALA A 24 6.28 8.34 -24.16
N LEU A 25 6.77 7.43 -23.32
CA LEU A 25 7.88 6.53 -23.63
C LEU A 25 7.45 5.08 -23.36
N LYS A 26 7.05 4.36 -24.43
CA LYS A 26 6.46 3.01 -24.33
C LYS A 26 7.38 1.99 -23.64
N ASP A 27 8.63 1.87 -24.10
CA ASP A 27 9.55 0.81 -23.64
C ASP A 27 10.76 1.33 -22.85
N LYS A 28 10.79 2.62 -22.53
CA LYS A 28 11.93 3.28 -21.86
C LYS A 28 11.44 4.23 -20.78
N VAL A 29 12.20 4.34 -19.71
CA VAL A 29 12.00 5.39 -18.71
C VAL A 29 12.75 6.66 -19.16
N PRO A 30 12.36 7.87 -18.72
CA PRO A 30 12.99 9.12 -19.16
C PRO A 30 14.52 9.12 -19.07
N LYS A 31 15.08 8.61 -17.98
CA LYS A 31 16.54 8.49 -17.79
C LYS A 31 17.19 7.54 -18.80
N HIS A 32 16.53 6.45 -19.17
CA HIS A 32 17.02 5.53 -20.20
C HIS A 32 16.95 6.17 -21.58
N ALA A 33 15.85 6.84 -21.91
CA ALA A 33 15.71 7.57 -23.18
C ALA A 33 16.76 8.67 -23.32
N TRP A 34 17.04 9.40 -22.24
CA TRP A 34 18.03 10.48 -22.21
C TRP A 34 19.48 9.99 -22.28
N THR A 35 19.82 8.95 -21.50
CA THR A 35 21.22 8.52 -21.34
C THR A 35 21.62 7.33 -22.19
N GLY A 36 20.67 6.66 -22.84
CA GLY A 36 20.89 5.40 -23.57
C GLY A 36 21.22 4.20 -22.67
N ARG A 37 21.23 4.35 -21.33
CA ARG A 37 21.55 3.29 -20.37
C ARG A 37 20.34 2.96 -19.50
N LYS A 38 20.06 1.67 -19.32
CA LYS A 38 19.01 1.22 -18.39
C LYS A 38 19.41 1.56 -16.96
N PRO A 39 18.59 2.30 -16.18
CA PRO A 39 18.93 2.64 -14.82
C PRO A 39 18.89 1.40 -13.93
N ASP A 40 19.89 1.28 -13.06
CA ASP A 40 19.83 0.36 -11.92
C ASP A 40 18.77 0.87 -10.93
N ILE A 41 18.03 -0.05 -10.31
CA ILE A 41 16.95 0.24 -9.36
C ILE A 41 17.16 -0.48 -8.02
N LEU A 42 18.22 -1.30 -7.89
CA LEU A 42 18.48 -2.09 -6.67
C LEU A 42 18.75 -1.21 -5.44
N HIS A 43 19.19 0.02 -5.67
CA HIS A 43 19.46 1.01 -4.65
C HIS A 43 18.22 1.78 -4.16
N LEU A 44 17.07 1.63 -4.82
CA LEU A 44 15.85 2.36 -4.45
C LEU A 44 15.29 1.87 -3.12
N ARG A 45 14.93 2.82 -2.26
CA ARG A 45 14.31 2.59 -0.96
C ARG A 45 13.25 3.65 -0.72
N VAL A 46 12.42 3.47 0.31
CA VAL A 46 11.42 4.46 0.69
C VAL A 46 12.13 5.71 1.21
N PHE A 47 11.72 6.89 0.74
CA PHE A 47 12.24 8.15 1.25
C PHE A 47 11.89 8.29 2.74
N GLY A 48 12.86 8.67 3.56
CA GLY A 48 12.72 8.75 5.01
C GLY A 48 12.85 7.42 5.76
N LEU A 49 13.17 6.32 5.06
CA LEU A 49 13.44 5.04 5.70
C LEU A 49 14.59 5.19 6.70
N ILE A 50 14.43 4.57 7.87
CA ILE A 50 15.49 4.53 8.88
C ILE A 50 16.60 3.60 8.40
N GLY A 51 17.83 4.09 8.44
CA GLY A 51 19.05 3.34 8.17
C GLY A 51 20.04 3.47 9.33
N TYR A 52 21.14 2.73 9.24
CA TYR A 52 22.27 2.84 10.16
C TYR A 52 23.52 3.14 9.35
N ALA A 53 24.09 4.33 9.55
CA ALA A 53 25.35 4.74 8.94
C ALA A 53 26.51 4.19 9.77
N ASN A 54 27.49 3.56 9.13
CA ASN A 54 28.69 3.07 9.83
C ASN A 54 29.54 4.26 10.30
N ILE A 55 29.93 4.27 11.58
CA ILE A 55 30.84 5.28 12.10
C ILE A 55 32.27 4.84 11.73
N PRO A 56 33.09 5.65 11.03
CA PRO A 56 34.44 5.24 10.66
C PRO A 56 35.30 4.95 11.90
N LYS A 57 36.16 3.93 11.85
CA LYS A 57 37.00 3.54 13.01
C LYS A 57 37.87 4.69 13.56
N ALA A 58 38.28 5.62 12.70
CA ALA A 58 39.11 6.77 13.07
C ALA A 58 38.41 7.75 14.02
N VAL A 59 37.07 7.73 14.07
CA VAL A 59 36.24 8.64 14.89
C VAL A 59 35.69 7.94 16.14
N ARG A 60 36.05 6.66 16.37
CA ARG A 60 35.60 5.88 17.53
C ARG A 60 36.61 6.05 18.68
N GLY A 61 36.14 6.42 19.87
CA GLY A 61 36.93 6.59 21.10
C GLY A 61 37.28 5.29 21.83
N GLY A 62 36.70 4.15 21.42
CA GLY A 62 36.98 2.86 22.05
C GLY A 62 36.53 1.63 21.27
N LYS A 63 37.05 0.46 21.68
CA LYS A 63 36.75 -0.85 21.07
C LYS A 63 35.32 -1.34 21.32
N LEU A 64 34.61 -0.71 22.26
CA LEU A 64 33.25 -1.07 22.70
C LEU A 64 32.20 0.02 22.42
N GLU A 65 32.57 1.08 21.68
CA GLU A 65 31.61 2.12 21.32
C GLU A 65 30.72 1.69 20.14
N ALA A 66 29.58 2.38 20.01
CA ALA A 66 28.64 2.18 18.92
C ALA A 66 29.36 2.25 17.56
N THR A 67 29.13 1.26 16.71
CA THR A 67 29.76 1.18 15.39
C THR A 67 28.93 1.82 14.28
N SER A 68 27.74 2.31 14.63
CA SER A 68 26.77 2.87 13.69
C SER A 68 25.86 3.89 14.35
N VAL A 69 25.45 4.91 13.59
CA VAL A 69 24.45 5.92 13.98
C VAL A 69 23.16 5.68 13.21
N LYS A 70 22.02 5.77 13.90
CA LYS A 70 20.69 5.74 13.29
C LYS A 70 20.49 7.02 12.46
N CYS A 71 20.07 6.87 11.20
CA CYS A 71 19.84 7.97 10.28
C CYS A 71 18.55 7.77 9.46
N ARG A 72 18.13 8.80 8.73
CA ARG A 72 17.02 8.71 7.77
C ARG A 72 17.55 8.86 6.36
N LEU A 73 17.05 8.04 5.43
CA LEU A 73 17.39 8.12 4.03
C LEU A 73 16.70 9.32 3.38
N LEU A 74 17.44 10.38 3.10
CA LEU A 74 16.94 11.59 2.42
C LEU A 74 17.20 11.57 0.90
N GLY A 75 17.50 10.40 0.34
CA GLY A 75 17.57 10.17 -1.10
C GLY A 75 18.90 9.63 -1.60
N CYS A 76 19.05 9.54 -2.92
CA CYS A 76 20.24 9.01 -3.57
C CYS A 76 21.19 10.17 -3.90
N LEU A 77 22.11 10.47 -3.00
CA LEU A 77 23.26 11.30 -3.34
C LEU A 77 24.01 10.65 -4.51
N ARG A 78 24.60 11.48 -5.39
CA ARG A 78 25.42 11.09 -6.55
C ARG A 78 26.70 10.30 -6.19
N GLN A 79 26.79 9.75 -4.98
CA GLN A 79 27.93 8.94 -4.56
C GLN A 79 27.50 7.48 -4.41
N PRO A 80 28.36 6.54 -4.83
CA PRO A 80 28.10 5.12 -4.66
C PRO A 80 27.93 4.79 -3.17
N PHE A 81 27.01 3.87 -2.88
CA PHE A 81 26.85 3.26 -1.56
C PHE A 81 28.22 2.80 -1.03
N GLY A 82 28.60 3.23 0.18
CA GLY A 82 29.86 2.81 0.82
C GLY A 82 30.94 3.89 1.00
N VAL A 83 30.69 5.15 0.65
CA VAL A 83 31.59 6.26 1.02
C VAL A 83 31.30 6.69 2.46
N PRO A 84 32.31 6.77 3.34
CA PRO A 84 32.13 7.18 4.73
C PRO A 84 31.59 8.61 4.84
N ALA A 85 30.66 8.85 5.77
CA ALA A 85 30.23 10.20 6.14
C ALA A 85 31.43 11.03 6.60
N THR A 86 31.45 12.32 6.25
CA THR A 86 32.47 13.25 6.69
C THR A 86 32.31 13.55 8.18
N GLU A 87 33.41 13.90 8.83
CA GLU A 87 33.45 14.21 10.27
C GLU A 87 32.46 15.34 10.66
N GLN A 88 32.24 16.27 9.74
CA GLN A 88 31.31 17.38 9.90
C GLN A 88 29.84 16.93 9.84
N GLU A 89 29.51 15.95 8.99
CA GLU A 89 28.17 15.34 8.93
C GLU A 89 27.87 14.50 10.18
N VAL A 90 28.88 13.81 10.72
CA VAL A 90 28.77 13.05 11.98
C VAL A 90 28.54 14.01 13.16
N ASN A 91 29.30 15.10 13.25
CA ASN A 91 29.17 16.08 14.33
C ASN A 91 27.82 16.82 14.33
N ASN A 92 27.23 17.05 13.15
CA ASN A 92 25.90 17.64 13.06
C ASN A 92 24.80 16.68 13.55
N ALA A 93 24.93 15.39 13.23
CA ALA A 93 23.97 14.37 13.65
C ALA A 93 24.04 14.04 15.15
N VAL A 94 25.20 14.21 15.78
CA VAL A 94 25.42 13.92 17.21
C VAL A 94 25.00 15.07 18.12
N ASN A 95 25.04 16.32 17.64
CA ASN A 95 24.82 17.51 18.47
C ASN A 95 23.43 18.16 18.32
N GLU A 96 22.56 17.68 17.42
CA GLU A 96 21.14 18.05 17.47
C GLU A 96 20.45 17.33 18.64
N GLN A 97 20.23 18.07 19.73
CA GLN A 97 19.42 17.64 20.86
C GLN A 97 17.94 17.78 20.49
N ASP A 98 17.33 16.71 19.97
CA ASP A 98 15.88 16.62 19.83
C ASP A 98 15.35 15.31 20.43
N GLU A 99 14.43 15.42 21.39
CA GLU A 99 14.06 14.46 22.45
C GLU A 99 13.28 13.20 22.01
N THR A 100 13.59 12.55 20.88
CA THR A 100 12.76 11.43 20.38
C THR A 100 13.47 10.09 20.20
N GLU A 101 14.17 9.62 21.24
CA GLU A 101 14.63 8.22 21.31
C GLU A 101 13.56 7.29 21.92
N ARG A 102 12.54 6.94 21.13
CA ARG A 102 11.96 5.60 21.23
C ARG A 102 12.72 4.71 20.23
N ALA A 103 13.39 3.68 20.75
CA ALA A 103 13.99 2.64 19.93
C ALA A 103 12.88 1.91 19.15
N LEU A 104 12.65 2.31 17.90
CA LEU A 104 11.78 1.58 16.98
C LEU A 104 12.31 0.16 16.85
N ILE A 105 11.52 -0.82 17.30
CA ILE A 105 11.80 -2.24 17.06
C ILE A 105 11.61 -2.46 15.55
N VAL A 106 12.72 -2.42 14.81
CA VAL A 106 12.74 -2.75 13.38
C VAL A 106 12.72 -4.26 13.26
N VAL A 107 11.55 -4.80 12.94
CA VAL A 107 11.40 -6.20 12.55
C VAL A 107 11.89 -6.32 11.11
N ASP A 108 12.88 -7.19 10.87
CA ASP A 108 13.29 -7.51 9.51
C ASP A 108 12.19 -8.36 8.85
N GLU A 109 11.51 -7.78 7.85
CA GLU A 109 10.39 -8.43 7.16
C GLU A 109 10.94 -9.47 6.17
N PRO A 110 10.65 -10.76 6.36
CA PRO A 110 11.20 -11.82 5.53
C PRO A 110 10.63 -11.74 4.11
N ARG A 111 11.48 -12.02 3.12
CA ARG A 111 11.09 -12.05 1.70
C ARG A 111 10.67 -13.44 1.24
N THR A 112 11.07 -14.46 1.99
CA THR A 112 10.75 -15.86 1.70
C THR A 112 10.23 -16.55 2.94
N TYR A 113 9.48 -17.64 2.74
CA TYR A 113 9.07 -18.49 3.85
C TYR A 113 10.27 -19.04 4.63
N ARG A 114 11.39 -19.37 3.96
CA ARG A 114 12.59 -19.88 4.63
C ARG A 114 13.17 -18.85 5.60
N GLU A 115 13.26 -17.59 5.16
CA GLU A 115 13.68 -16.48 6.03
C GLU A 115 12.70 -16.29 7.19
N ALA A 116 11.38 -16.35 6.94
CA ALA A 116 10.37 -16.22 7.97
C ALA A 116 10.51 -17.32 9.05
N ALA A 117 10.67 -18.58 8.61
CA ALA A 117 10.81 -19.74 9.49
C ALA A 117 12.11 -19.72 10.32
N GLN A 118 13.17 -19.09 9.81
CA GLN A 118 14.45 -18.95 10.50
C GLN A 118 14.54 -17.67 11.35
N SER A 119 13.58 -16.77 11.23
CA SER A 119 13.56 -15.51 12.00
C SER A 119 13.21 -15.73 13.47
N ALA A 120 13.56 -14.76 14.30
CA ALA A 120 13.18 -14.73 15.72
C ALA A 120 11.64 -14.68 15.93
N TYR A 121 10.89 -14.29 14.89
CA TYR A 121 9.43 -14.15 14.90
C TYR A 121 8.72 -15.25 14.09
N SER A 122 9.38 -16.41 13.91
CA SER A 122 8.88 -17.49 13.05
C SER A 122 7.47 -17.94 13.40
N LYS A 123 7.15 -18.11 14.69
CA LYS A 123 5.81 -18.50 15.16
C LYS A 123 4.76 -17.45 14.78
N GLN A 124 5.08 -16.17 14.96
CA GLN A 124 4.17 -15.07 14.65
C GLN A 124 3.90 -14.95 13.14
N TRP A 125 4.91 -15.20 12.31
CA TRP A 125 4.74 -15.25 10.87
C TRP A 125 3.89 -16.45 10.42
N GLU A 126 4.08 -17.61 11.04
CA GLU A 126 3.27 -18.81 10.78
C GLU A 126 1.81 -18.60 11.17
N GLU A 127 1.55 -18.02 12.34
CA GLU A 127 0.21 -17.64 12.79
C GLU A 127 -0.46 -16.64 11.85
N ALA A 128 0.27 -15.59 11.44
CA ALA A 128 -0.23 -14.59 10.51
C ALA A 128 -0.61 -15.20 9.15
N LEU A 129 0.19 -16.14 8.66
CA LEU A 129 -0.07 -16.87 7.42
C LEU A 129 -1.23 -17.87 7.56
N GLY A 130 -1.40 -18.48 8.73
CA GLY A 130 -2.55 -19.31 9.05
C GLY A 130 -3.86 -18.53 9.13
N ILE A 131 -3.83 -17.26 9.57
CA ILE A 131 -4.98 -16.35 9.51
C ILE A 131 -5.36 -16.06 8.05
N GLU A 132 -4.39 -15.66 7.22
CA GLU A 132 -4.61 -15.39 5.80
C GLU A 132 -5.16 -16.64 5.07
N TYR A 133 -4.57 -17.80 5.30
CA TYR A 133 -5.03 -19.04 4.68
C TYR A 133 -6.47 -19.40 5.07
N ARG A 134 -6.83 -19.20 6.34
CA ARG A 134 -8.21 -19.38 6.81
C ARG A 134 -9.16 -18.41 6.12
N GLN A 135 -8.78 -17.14 6.01
CA GLN A 135 -9.59 -16.14 5.30
C GLN A 135 -9.90 -16.59 3.87
N LEU A 136 -8.89 -16.98 3.08
CA LEU A 136 -9.09 -17.46 1.70
C LEU A 136 -10.00 -18.69 1.59
N ARG A 137 -9.96 -19.58 2.59
CA ARG A 137 -10.82 -20.76 2.64
C ARG A 137 -12.25 -20.38 2.99
N ASP A 138 -12.43 -19.54 4.00
CA ASP A 138 -13.73 -19.18 4.55
C ASP A 138 -14.51 -18.28 3.56
N THR A 139 -13.81 -17.43 2.80
CA THR A 139 -14.36 -16.67 1.65
C THR A 139 -14.55 -17.50 0.38
N ARG A 140 -14.19 -18.79 0.41
CA ARG A 140 -14.21 -19.72 -0.74
C ARG A 140 -13.41 -19.23 -1.95
N THR A 141 -12.40 -18.39 -1.74
CA THR A 141 -11.52 -17.84 -2.80
C THR A 141 -10.71 -18.94 -3.49
N ILE A 142 -10.36 -20.00 -2.77
CA ILE A 142 -9.47 -21.07 -3.25
C ILE A 142 -10.13 -22.44 -3.22
N GLU A 143 -9.83 -23.26 -4.22
CA GLU A 143 -10.28 -24.65 -4.30
C GLU A 143 -9.13 -25.58 -4.72
N TRP A 144 -8.97 -26.69 -4.00
CA TRP A 144 -7.96 -27.69 -4.34
C TRP A 144 -8.36 -28.48 -5.58
N VAL A 145 -7.56 -28.42 -6.65
CA VAL A 145 -7.79 -29.15 -7.90
C VAL A 145 -6.53 -29.86 -8.38
N LYS A 146 -6.71 -30.93 -9.14
CA LYS A 146 -5.62 -31.66 -9.82
C LYS A 146 -5.52 -31.15 -11.26
N THR A 147 -4.46 -30.42 -11.57
CA THR A 147 -4.16 -29.90 -12.91
C THR A 147 -2.64 -29.92 -13.15
N PRO A 148 -2.15 -29.90 -14.40
CA PRO A 148 -0.72 -29.76 -14.66
C PRO A 148 -0.14 -28.49 -14.01
N LEU A 149 0.84 -28.64 -13.12
CA LEU A 149 1.50 -27.50 -12.45
C LEU A 149 2.22 -26.55 -13.43
N SER A 150 2.42 -26.97 -14.68
CA SER A 150 2.93 -26.12 -15.77
C SER A 150 1.96 -25.02 -16.18
N GLU A 151 0.66 -25.23 -15.99
CA GLU A 151 -0.39 -24.27 -16.33
C GLU A 151 -0.69 -23.31 -15.18
N ALA A 152 -0.33 -23.71 -13.94
CA ALA A 152 -0.56 -22.89 -12.76
C ALA A 152 0.47 -21.76 -12.60
N ILE A 153 -0.02 -20.55 -12.34
CA ILE A 153 0.82 -19.39 -12.03
C ILE A 153 1.52 -19.53 -10.68
N GLY A 154 2.63 -18.83 -10.50
CA GLY A 154 3.34 -18.83 -9.22
C GLY A 154 2.54 -18.16 -8.10
N SER A 155 2.91 -18.48 -6.86
CA SER A 155 2.46 -17.77 -5.66
C SER A 155 3.64 -17.17 -4.92
N LEU A 156 3.35 -16.19 -4.06
CA LEU A 156 4.28 -15.53 -3.15
C LEU A 156 3.56 -15.28 -1.83
N VAL A 157 4.31 -15.28 -0.73
CA VAL A 157 3.81 -14.77 0.56
C VAL A 157 4.54 -13.46 0.86
N VAL A 158 3.77 -12.41 1.11
CA VAL A 158 4.30 -11.10 1.53
C VAL A 158 4.09 -10.96 3.02
N TYR A 159 5.17 -10.79 3.77
CA TYR A 159 5.17 -10.58 5.21
C TYR A 159 5.33 -9.10 5.53
N CYS A 160 4.58 -8.61 6.51
CA CYS A 160 4.61 -7.22 6.95
C CYS A 160 4.41 -7.11 8.46
N ALA A 161 5.30 -6.37 9.12
CA ALA A 161 5.18 -6.00 10.51
C ALA A 161 4.50 -4.63 10.57
N LYS A 162 3.30 -4.58 11.17
CA LYS A 162 2.55 -3.36 11.40
C LYS A 162 2.95 -2.75 12.74
N HIS A 163 3.18 -1.46 12.75
CA HIS A 163 3.47 -0.67 13.94
C HIS A 163 2.30 0.26 14.26
N ASP A 164 2.12 0.56 15.54
CA ASP A 164 1.15 1.55 15.99
C ASP A 164 1.68 2.99 15.80
N SER A 165 0.85 3.99 16.13
CA SER A 165 1.23 5.40 16.09
C SER A 165 2.39 5.77 17.03
N ASN A 166 2.64 4.94 18.05
CA ASN A 166 3.75 5.09 18.99
C ASN A 166 5.06 4.45 18.47
N GLY A 167 5.03 3.77 17.33
CA GLY A 167 6.15 3.05 16.76
C GLY A 167 6.38 1.65 17.35
N ASN A 168 5.48 1.16 18.20
CA ASN A 168 5.58 -0.18 18.75
C ASN A 168 5.05 -1.20 17.74
N LEU A 169 5.62 -2.40 17.77
CA LEU A 169 5.15 -3.51 16.97
C LEU A 169 3.72 -3.89 17.40
N ALA A 170 2.76 -3.65 16.52
CA ALA A 170 1.35 -3.86 16.78
C ALA A 170 0.87 -5.23 16.29
N LYS A 171 1.28 -5.65 15.09
CA LYS A 171 0.75 -6.88 14.48
C LYS A 171 1.66 -7.43 13.38
N PHE A 172 1.77 -8.75 13.31
CA PHE A 172 2.33 -9.46 12.15
C PHE A 172 1.22 -9.74 11.14
N LYS A 173 1.46 -9.43 9.87
CA LYS A 173 0.53 -9.66 8.76
C LYS A 173 1.25 -10.45 7.66
N ALA A 174 0.60 -11.47 7.12
CA ALA A 174 1.04 -12.17 5.92
C ALA A 174 -0.08 -12.09 4.89
N ARG A 175 0.27 -11.99 3.60
CA ARG A 175 -0.68 -12.04 2.48
C ARG A 175 -0.21 -13.06 1.46
N ILE A 176 -1.11 -13.91 0.99
CA ILE A 176 -0.83 -14.84 -0.12
C ILE A 176 -1.19 -14.12 -1.41
N VAL A 177 -0.21 -14.02 -2.30
CA VAL A 177 -0.25 -13.17 -3.49
C VAL A 177 0.01 -14.03 -4.72
N ALA A 178 -0.83 -13.87 -5.74
CA ALA A 178 -0.61 -14.42 -7.05
C ALA A 178 0.56 -13.71 -7.75
N ARG A 179 1.45 -14.48 -8.38
CA ARG A 179 2.60 -13.94 -9.08
C ARG A 179 2.21 -13.51 -10.50
N SER A 180 1.71 -12.29 -10.67
CA SER A 180 1.27 -11.76 -11.97
C SER A 180 2.31 -11.82 -13.09
N CYS A 181 3.61 -11.80 -12.79
CA CYS A 181 4.64 -11.95 -13.84
C CYS A 181 4.63 -13.34 -14.50
N SER A 182 3.92 -14.30 -13.91
CA SER A 182 3.68 -15.62 -14.48
C SER A 182 2.35 -15.71 -15.24
N GLN A 183 1.51 -14.66 -15.24
CA GLN A 183 0.27 -14.63 -16.02
C GLN A 183 0.54 -14.37 -17.50
N VAL A 184 -0.21 -15.02 -18.36
CA VAL A 184 -0.13 -14.94 -19.82
C VAL A 184 -1.36 -14.19 -20.37
N PRO A 185 -1.18 -13.04 -21.06
CA PRO A 185 -2.28 -12.33 -21.71
C PRO A 185 -2.97 -13.20 -22.76
N GLY A 186 -4.29 -13.11 -22.89
CA GLY A 186 -5.07 -13.97 -23.80
C GLY A 186 -5.47 -15.32 -23.21
N ARG A 187 -4.79 -15.75 -22.13
CA ARG A 187 -5.09 -16.99 -21.40
C ARG A 187 -5.58 -16.72 -19.99
N ASP A 188 -4.79 -16.00 -19.19
CA ASP A 188 -5.06 -15.78 -17.76
C ASP A 188 -5.74 -14.43 -17.49
N TYR A 189 -5.76 -13.53 -18.47
CA TYR A 189 -6.44 -12.23 -18.42
C TYR A 189 -6.56 -11.62 -19.81
N ASN A 190 -7.63 -10.83 -20.01
CA ASN A 190 -7.91 -10.10 -21.25
C ASN A 190 -8.10 -8.60 -20.98
N LEU A 191 -7.01 -7.93 -20.56
CA LEU A 191 -7.03 -6.52 -20.21
C LEU A 191 -6.53 -5.66 -21.37
N LEU A 192 -7.45 -4.96 -22.04
CA LEU A 192 -7.11 -3.91 -23.00
C LEU A 192 -6.93 -2.54 -22.32
N PHE A 193 -7.75 -2.26 -21.30
CA PHE A 193 -7.70 -1.08 -20.45
C PHE A 193 -8.07 -1.49 -19.01
N VAL A 194 -7.35 -0.99 -18.01
CA VAL A 194 -7.61 -1.29 -16.60
C VAL A 194 -8.06 -0.01 -15.91
N SER A 195 -9.33 0.04 -15.49
CA SER A 195 -9.81 1.04 -14.54
C SER A 195 -9.63 0.48 -13.12
N LEU A 196 -9.00 1.26 -12.25
CA LEU A 196 -8.69 0.89 -10.87
C LEU A 196 -9.28 1.95 -9.94
N SER A 197 -9.66 1.54 -8.72
CA SER A 197 -10.05 2.47 -7.66
C SER A 197 -8.84 3.24 -7.13
N VAL A 198 -8.21 4.09 -7.93
CA VAL A 198 -7.03 4.87 -7.54
C VAL A 198 -7.28 6.30 -7.98
N PHE A 199 -7.80 7.11 -7.05
CA PHE A 199 -8.04 8.51 -7.34
C PHE A 199 -6.77 9.27 -7.70
N TRP A 200 -6.92 10.36 -8.44
CA TRP A 200 -5.82 11.29 -8.71
C TRP A 200 -5.56 12.20 -7.53
N PHE A 201 -4.29 12.56 -7.30
CA PHE A 201 -3.95 13.48 -6.22
C PHE A 201 -4.64 14.84 -6.35
N THR A 202 -4.88 15.30 -7.57
CA THR A 202 -5.67 16.51 -7.84
C THR A 202 -7.12 16.39 -7.35
N THR A 203 -7.72 15.21 -7.47
CA THR A 203 -9.06 14.90 -6.97
C THR A 203 -9.08 14.92 -5.44
N LEU A 204 -8.04 14.36 -4.80
CA LEU A 204 -7.89 14.45 -3.34
C LEU A 204 -7.82 15.91 -2.88
N CYS A 205 -6.98 16.74 -3.51
CA CYS A 205 -6.91 18.15 -3.16
C CYS A 205 -8.25 18.86 -3.35
N ALA A 206 -8.93 18.67 -4.48
CA ALA A 206 -10.23 19.28 -4.74
C ALA A 206 -11.30 18.83 -3.74
N PHE A 207 -11.32 17.53 -3.41
CA PHE A 207 -12.19 16.94 -2.40
C PHE A 207 -11.94 17.57 -1.04
N MET A 208 -10.69 17.67 -0.60
CA MET A 208 -10.33 18.29 0.69
C MET A 208 -10.67 19.77 0.74
N SER A 209 -10.41 20.52 -0.33
CA SER A 209 -10.79 21.94 -0.43
C SER A 209 -12.30 22.11 -0.29
N PHE A 210 -13.10 21.27 -0.95
CA PHE A 210 -14.55 21.32 -0.84
C PHE A 210 -15.04 20.95 0.57
N VAL A 211 -14.43 19.94 1.20
CA VAL A 211 -14.74 19.55 2.59
C VAL A 211 -14.48 20.69 3.56
N ALA A 212 -13.35 21.38 3.40
CA ALA A 212 -12.97 22.51 4.25
C ALA A 212 -13.88 23.73 4.03
N ASP A 213 -14.18 24.07 2.77
CA ASP A 213 -15.03 25.21 2.41
C ASP A 213 -16.48 25.03 2.87
N GLN A 214 -16.98 23.80 2.84
CA GLN A 214 -18.39 23.48 3.16
C GLN A 214 -18.59 22.90 4.56
N ASP A 215 -17.55 22.93 5.41
CA ASP A 215 -17.52 22.35 6.77
C ASP A 215 -18.19 20.97 6.85
N ARG A 216 -17.65 20.00 6.11
CA ARG A 216 -18.22 18.64 6.06
C ARG A 216 -17.61 17.72 7.10
N GLU A 217 -18.43 16.79 7.60
CA GLU A 217 -17.95 15.65 8.38
C GLU A 217 -17.09 14.76 7.48
N LEU A 218 -15.93 14.32 7.97
CA LEU A 218 -14.94 13.61 7.17
C LEU A 218 -14.45 12.35 7.89
N HIS A 219 -14.81 11.19 7.36
CA HIS A 219 -14.55 9.89 7.95
C HIS A 219 -13.71 8.98 7.04
N GLN A 220 -13.03 8.02 7.67
CA GLN A 220 -12.35 6.93 6.99
C GLN A 220 -13.15 5.63 7.09
N VAL A 221 -13.29 4.93 5.97
CA VAL A 221 -13.84 3.58 5.92
C VAL A 221 -12.85 2.68 5.17
N ASP A 222 -12.53 1.52 5.72
CA ASP A 222 -11.68 0.51 5.08
C ASP A 222 -12.51 -0.73 4.72
N VAL A 223 -12.41 -1.20 3.49
CA VAL A 223 -13.06 -2.45 3.06
C VAL A 223 -12.11 -3.62 3.29
N VAL A 224 -12.53 -4.53 4.18
CA VAL A 224 -11.75 -5.71 4.51
C VAL A 224 -11.70 -6.64 3.31
N GLY A 225 -10.48 -6.89 2.82
CA GLY A 225 -10.25 -7.85 1.75
C GLY A 225 -10.89 -7.43 0.43
N ALA A 226 -10.87 -6.14 0.06
CA ALA A 226 -11.48 -5.59 -1.15
C ALA A 226 -11.36 -6.46 -2.41
N TYR A 227 -10.18 -6.99 -2.74
CA TYR A 227 -10.01 -7.84 -3.93
C TYR A 227 -10.67 -9.23 -3.83
N LEU A 228 -10.94 -9.72 -2.61
CA LEU A 228 -11.53 -11.05 -2.35
C LEU A 228 -13.05 -11.04 -2.38
N GLN A 229 -13.68 -9.90 -2.68
CA GLN A 229 -15.13 -9.78 -2.66
C GLN A 229 -15.79 -10.41 -3.89
N GLU A 230 -15.17 -10.26 -5.06
CA GLU A 230 -15.75 -10.65 -6.35
C GLU A 230 -15.19 -11.94 -6.93
N ASP A 231 -16.05 -12.70 -7.62
CA ASP A 231 -15.69 -13.90 -8.35
C ASP A 231 -14.80 -13.55 -9.58
N LEU A 232 -13.92 -14.48 -9.95
CA LEU A 232 -13.14 -14.38 -11.17
C LEU A 232 -13.96 -14.88 -12.35
N ASP A 233 -14.00 -14.07 -13.41
CA ASP A 233 -14.58 -14.49 -14.69
C ASP A 233 -13.66 -15.51 -15.39
N GLU A 234 -12.34 -15.40 -15.20
CA GLU A 234 -11.36 -16.32 -15.78
C GLU A 234 -11.04 -17.52 -14.89
N GLU A 235 -10.79 -18.66 -15.52
CA GLU A 235 -10.32 -19.84 -14.80
C GLU A 235 -8.79 -19.77 -14.59
N ILE A 236 -8.38 -19.48 -13.36
CA ILE A 236 -6.96 -19.32 -13.00
C ILE A 236 -6.53 -20.37 -11.98
N TYR A 237 -5.44 -21.04 -12.31
CA TYR A 237 -4.77 -21.99 -11.44
C TYR A 237 -3.51 -21.37 -10.85
N MET A 238 -3.29 -21.54 -9.55
CA MET A 238 -2.15 -21.01 -8.82
C MET A 238 -1.46 -22.13 -8.04
N LYS A 239 -0.13 -22.16 -8.10
CA LYS A 239 0.70 -23.05 -7.27
C LYS A 239 0.50 -22.72 -5.80
N VAL A 240 0.36 -23.74 -4.98
CA VAL A 240 0.23 -23.57 -3.53
C VAL A 240 1.54 -23.03 -2.96
N PRO A 241 1.51 -22.04 -2.04
CA PRO A 241 2.72 -21.60 -1.34
C PRO A 241 3.45 -22.78 -0.68
N GLU A 242 4.78 -22.80 -0.75
CA GLU A 242 5.62 -23.95 -0.33
C GLU A 242 5.37 -24.43 1.11
N ASN A 243 4.90 -23.52 1.96
CA ASN A 243 4.65 -23.74 3.37
C ASN A 243 3.25 -24.27 3.68
N ILE A 244 2.34 -24.33 2.71
CA ILE A 244 1.00 -24.87 2.89
C ILE A 244 0.98 -26.27 2.29
N LYS A 245 0.93 -27.27 3.17
CA LYS A 245 0.92 -28.67 2.78
C LYS A 245 -0.40 -29.32 3.18
N LYS A 246 -0.89 -30.20 2.32
CA LYS A 246 -2.05 -31.05 2.60
C LYS A 246 -1.67 -32.48 2.23
N PRO A 247 -1.61 -33.43 3.18
CA PRO A 247 -1.22 -34.80 2.90
C PRO A 247 -2.03 -35.41 1.75
N GLY A 248 -1.35 -36.03 0.79
CA GLY A 248 -1.97 -36.63 -0.41
C GLY A 248 -2.35 -35.62 -1.49
N LYS A 249 -1.95 -34.35 -1.35
CA LYS A 249 -2.19 -33.28 -2.32
C LYS A 249 -0.91 -32.53 -2.73
N GLU A 250 0.23 -33.22 -2.70
CA GLU A 250 1.54 -32.66 -2.97
C GLU A 250 1.68 -32.12 -4.42
N GLU A 251 0.98 -32.72 -5.38
CA GLU A 251 0.96 -32.30 -6.79
C GLU A 251 -0.31 -31.51 -7.17
N TRP A 252 -1.07 -31.04 -6.19
CA TRP A 252 -2.29 -30.27 -6.45
C TRP A 252 -1.98 -28.78 -6.49
N CYS A 253 -2.88 -28.03 -7.13
CA CYS A 253 -2.84 -26.57 -7.14
C CYS A 253 -4.15 -26.01 -6.59
N TRP A 254 -4.22 -24.68 -6.49
CA TRP A 254 -5.47 -23.98 -6.20
C TRP A 254 -6.07 -23.45 -7.49
N ARG A 255 -7.35 -23.74 -7.73
CA ARG A 255 -8.19 -22.93 -8.61
C ARG A 255 -8.65 -21.71 -7.82
N LEU A 256 -8.44 -20.51 -8.37
CA LEU A 256 -8.92 -19.27 -7.79
C LEU A 256 -10.35 -19.04 -8.26
N LYS A 257 -11.30 -19.02 -7.32
CA LYS A 257 -12.71 -18.70 -7.58
C LYS A 257 -12.99 -17.21 -7.51
N LYS A 258 -12.22 -16.50 -6.68
CA LYS A 258 -12.31 -15.05 -6.48
C LYS A 258 -11.00 -14.36 -6.80
N ALA A 259 -11.09 -13.07 -7.08
CA ALA A 259 -9.90 -12.26 -7.33
C ALA A 259 -8.95 -12.33 -6.11
N LEU A 260 -7.64 -12.36 -6.38
CA LEU A 260 -6.61 -12.49 -5.35
C LEU A 260 -5.54 -11.41 -5.54
N TYR A 261 -4.96 -10.92 -4.45
CA TYR A 261 -3.83 -10.00 -4.48
C TYR A 261 -2.79 -10.41 -5.52
N GLY A 262 -2.33 -9.44 -6.32
CA GLY A 262 -1.25 -9.65 -7.28
C GLY A 262 -1.67 -10.20 -8.63
N LEU A 263 -2.93 -10.60 -8.85
CA LEU A 263 -3.45 -10.79 -10.21
C LEU A 263 -3.61 -9.44 -10.92
N LYS A 264 -3.42 -9.43 -12.24
CA LYS A 264 -3.52 -8.20 -13.04
C LYS A 264 -4.92 -7.59 -13.08
N GLN A 265 -5.97 -8.43 -13.01
CA GLN A 265 -7.37 -8.01 -13.12
C GLN A 265 -8.05 -7.75 -11.77
N SER A 266 -7.43 -8.11 -10.64
CA SER A 266 -8.08 -8.01 -9.32
C SER A 266 -8.59 -6.63 -8.98
N GLY A 267 -7.83 -5.59 -9.34
CA GLY A 267 -8.26 -4.22 -9.10
C GLY A 267 -9.44 -3.78 -9.95
N GLN A 268 -9.58 -4.31 -11.18
CA GLN A 268 -10.74 -4.04 -12.03
C GLN A 268 -11.98 -4.76 -11.52
N GLN A 269 -11.87 -6.03 -11.11
CA GLN A 269 -13.00 -6.78 -10.54
C GLN A 269 -13.52 -6.10 -9.28
N TRP A 270 -12.61 -5.63 -8.42
CA TRP A 270 -12.99 -4.82 -7.26
C TRP A 270 -13.71 -3.53 -7.66
N LYS A 271 -13.17 -2.76 -8.61
CA LYS A 271 -13.79 -1.52 -9.08
C LYS A 271 -15.19 -1.76 -9.64
N LYS A 272 -15.39 -2.82 -10.42
CA LYS A 272 -16.68 -3.21 -10.99
C LYS A 272 -17.70 -3.49 -9.88
N LYS A 273 -17.32 -4.30 -8.89
CA LYS A 273 -18.22 -4.64 -7.78
C LYS A 273 -18.57 -3.43 -6.91
N LEU A 274 -17.58 -2.56 -6.67
CA LEU A 274 -17.81 -1.32 -5.96
C LEU A 274 -18.72 -0.38 -6.75
N ASP A 275 -18.56 -0.28 -8.08
CA ASP A 275 -19.43 0.52 -8.94
C ASP A 275 -20.90 0.05 -8.86
N GLU A 276 -21.12 -1.26 -8.87
CA GLU A 276 -22.46 -1.85 -8.70
C GLU A 276 -23.07 -1.47 -7.35
N ALA A 277 -22.31 -1.65 -6.26
CA ALA A 277 -22.76 -1.29 -4.92
C ALA A 277 -23.08 0.20 -4.80
N MET A 278 -22.18 1.07 -5.27
CA MET A 278 -22.37 2.52 -5.19
C MET A 278 -23.58 2.98 -6.02
N ALA A 279 -23.80 2.38 -7.19
CA ALA A 279 -24.98 2.67 -8.01
C ALA A 279 -26.28 2.25 -7.33
N GLU A 280 -26.33 1.08 -6.68
CA GLU A 280 -27.51 0.62 -5.94
C GLU A 280 -27.78 1.48 -4.70
N LEU A 281 -26.73 2.02 -4.08
CA LEU A 281 -26.83 3.02 -3.01
C LEU A 281 -27.20 4.43 -3.51
N GLY A 282 -27.42 4.61 -4.82
CA GLY A 282 -27.88 5.86 -5.43
C GLY A 282 -26.78 6.88 -5.73
N PHE A 283 -25.51 6.48 -5.70
CA PHE A 283 -24.41 7.37 -6.01
C PHE A 283 -24.17 7.48 -7.52
N GLU A 284 -23.74 8.67 -7.93
CA GLU A 284 -23.24 8.94 -9.27
C GLU A 284 -21.70 9.01 -9.25
N LYS A 285 -21.05 8.59 -10.34
CA LYS A 285 -19.60 8.75 -10.50
C LYS A 285 -19.23 10.17 -10.95
N GLY A 286 -18.09 10.66 -10.46
CA GLY A 286 -17.48 11.90 -10.91
C GLY A 286 -17.04 11.80 -12.36
N GLN A 287 -17.26 12.85 -13.13
CA GLN A 287 -16.88 12.88 -14.55
C GLN A 287 -15.38 13.04 -14.77
N ALA A 288 -14.69 13.74 -13.86
CA ALA A 288 -13.24 13.95 -13.95
C ALA A 288 -12.43 12.78 -13.38
N ASP A 289 -12.99 12.07 -12.40
CA ASP A 289 -12.35 10.94 -11.73
C ASP A 289 -13.43 9.95 -11.28
N GLU A 290 -13.41 8.75 -11.86
CA GLU A 290 -14.38 7.67 -11.59
C GLU A 290 -14.25 7.06 -10.19
N CYS A 291 -13.24 7.47 -9.41
CA CYS A 291 -13.03 7.07 -8.03
C CYS A 291 -13.72 8.00 -7.02
N LEU A 292 -14.30 9.11 -7.49
CA LEU A 292 -15.15 9.98 -6.71
C LEU A 292 -16.62 9.61 -6.96
N TYR A 293 -17.33 9.25 -5.90
CA TYR A 293 -18.77 9.02 -5.93
C TYR A 293 -19.48 10.15 -5.20
N VAL A 294 -20.60 10.60 -5.75
CA VAL A 294 -21.39 11.70 -5.18
C VAL A 294 -22.85 11.27 -5.04
N LEU A 295 -23.42 11.49 -3.86
CA LEU A 295 -24.85 11.37 -3.60
C LEU A 295 -25.45 12.76 -3.56
N LYS A 296 -26.52 12.96 -4.31
CA LYS A 296 -27.23 14.24 -4.40
C LYS A 296 -28.66 14.07 -3.91
N GLU A 297 -29.13 15.05 -3.13
CA GLU A 297 -30.55 15.21 -2.78
C GLU A 297 -30.96 16.61 -3.27
N ASP A 298 -32.07 16.72 -3.99
CA ASP A 298 -32.56 17.97 -4.61
C ASP A 298 -31.49 18.74 -5.42
N GLY A 299 -30.66 18.00 -6.17
CA GLY A 299 -29.58 18.56 -6.98
C GLY A 299 -28.33 19.00 -6.20
N HIS A 300 -28.35 18.91 -4.87
CA HIS A 300 -27.23 19.30 -4.01
C HIS A 300 -26.45 18.09 -3.52
N ILE A 301 -25.12 18.17 -3.56
CA ILE A 301 -24.25 17.11 -3.03
C ILE A 301 -24.42 17.02 -1.51
N VAL A 302 -24.92 15.89 -1.02
CA VAL A 302 -25.11 15.61 0.41
C VAL A 302 -24.02 14.72 1.00
N LEU A 303 -23.43 13.84 0.18
CA LEU A 303 -22.39 12.91 0.57
C LEU A 303 -21.43 12.69 -0.61
N MET A 304 -20.15 12.57 -0.32
CA MET A 304 -19.09 12.27 -1.28
C MET A 304 -18.22 11.14 -0.73
N VAL A 305 -17.81 10.23 -1.60
CA VAL A 305 -16.93 9.12 -1.24
C VAL A 305 -15.78 9.09 -2.23
N LEU A 306 -14.56 9.25 -1.74
CA LEU A 306 -13.35 9.21 -2.53
C LEU A 306 -12.58 7.91 -2.20
N VAL A 307 -12.32 7.09 -3.22
CA VAL A 307 -11.84 5.71 -3.01
C VAL A 307 -10.42 5.49 -3.53
N TYR A 308 -9.57 4.91 -2.68
CA TYR A 308 -8.26 4.39 -3.03
C TYR A 308 -8.13 2.93 -2.58
N VAL A 309 -8.23 2.01 -3.52
CA VAL A 309 -8.20 0.56 -3.31
C VAL A 309 -9.20 0.15 -2.24
N ASP A 310 -8.73 -0.18 -1.04
CA ASP A 310 -9.51 -0.58 0.14
C ASP A 310 -9.88 0.62 1.04
N ASP A 311 -9.14 1.73 0.98
CA ASP A 311 -9.40 2.95 1.74
C ASP A 311 -10.45 3.84 1.08
N MET A 312 -11.37 4.38 1.88
CA MET A 312 -12.37 5.36 1.47
C MET A 312 -12.36 6.58 2.39
N ALA A 313 -12.31 7.78 1.80
CA ALA A 313 -12.61 9.03 2.48
C ALA A 313 -14.07 9.41 2.22
N VAL A 314 -14.87 9.49 3.28
CA VAL A 314 -16.30 9.76 3.22
C VAL A 314 -16.58 11.15 3.78
N ALA A 315 -17.11 12.05 2.96
CA ALA A 315 -17.43 13.42 3.33
C ALA A 315 -18.95 13.67 3.27
N GLY A 316 -19.57 14.03 4.39
CA GLY A 316 -21.02 14.24 4.48
C GLY A 316 -21.43 15.57 5.09
N LYS A 317 -22.59 16.10 4.71
CA LYS A 317 -23.17 17.30 5.36
C LYS A 317 -23.48 17.08 6.84
N LYS A 318 -23.77 15.84 7.23
CA LYS A 318 -24.14 15.44 8.59
C LYS A 318 -23.55 14.08 8.90
N LEU A 319 -23.11 13.88 10.13
CA LEU A 319 -22.58 12.60 10.60
C LEU A 319 -23.60 11.46 10.44
N ALA A 320 -24.89 11.76 10.62
CA ALA A 320 -25.96 10.78 10.42
C ALA A 320 -26.00 10.21 8.98
N LEU A 321 -25.65 11.01 7.96
CA LEU A 321 -25.57 10.54 6.58
C LEU A 321 -24.36 9.65 6.35
N VAL A 322 -23.21 10.02 6.91
CA VAL A 322 -21.98 9.22 6.88
C VAL A 322 -22.23 7.86 7.53
N LYS A 323 -22.80 7.83 8.74
CA LYS A 323 -23.13 6.59 9.44
C LYS A 323 -24.23 5.77 8.75
N ARG A 324 -25.16 6.40 8.04
CA ARG A 324 -26.13 5.69 7.19
C ARG A 324 -25.43 5.01 6.03
N PHE A 325 -24.52 5.70 5.36
CA PHE A 325 -23.73 5.13 4.28
C PHE A 325 -22.89 3.95 4.76
N GLU A 326 -22.17 4.08 5.88
CA GLU A 326 -21.39 2.98 6.47
C GLU A 326 -22.25 1.73 6.71
N ARG A 327 -23.45 1.89 7.30
CA ARG A 327 -24.37 0.78 7.53
C ARG A 327 -24.82 0.11 6.22
N ASN A 328 -25.20 0.90 5.23
CA ASN A 328 -25.64 0.35 3.95
C ASN A 328 -24.47 -0.31 3.20
N LEU A 329 -23.26 0.25 3.28
CA LEU A 329 -22.06 -0.34 2.68
C LEU A 329 -21.68 -1.66 3.38
N ALA A 330 -21.92 -1.76 4.70
CA ALA A 330 -21.69 -2.98 5.47
C ALA A 330 -22.63 -4.14 5.07
N GLU A 331 -23.74 -3.86 4.37
CA GLU A 331 -24.60 -4.91 3.78
C GLU A 331 -23.96 -5.54 2.53
N TRP A 332 -23.04 -4.82 1.88
CA TRP A 332 -22.32 -5.27 0.69
C TRP A 332 -20.96 -5.88 1.01
N PHE A 333 -20.24 -5.28 1.95
CA PHE A 333 -18.85 -5.63 2.24
C PHE A 333 -18.58 -5.67 3.74
N ASP A 334 -17.64 -6.52 4.15
CA ASP A 334 -17.05 -6.41 5.48
C ASP A 334 -16.22 -5.11 5.54
N ILE A 335 -16.59 -4.19 6.41
CA ILE A 335 -15.91 -2.89 6.56
C ILE A 335 -15.37 -2.67 7.97
N THR A 336 -14.33 -1.86 8.07
CA THR A 336 -13.83 -1.30 9.33
C THR A 336 -14.11 0.21 9.35
N ASP A 337 -14.79 0.68 10.38
CA ASP A 337 -14.99 2.11 10.64
C ASP A 337 -13.70 2.69 11.23
N GLY A 338 -13.05 3.59 10.47
CA GLY A 338 -11.85 4.29 10.90
C GLY A 338 -12.12 5.55 11.72
N GLY A 339 -13.39 5.95 11.87
CA GLY A 339 -13.77 7.21 12.51
C GLY A 339 -13.33 8.41 11.68
N ASP A 340 -12.93 9.49 12.36
CA ASP A 340 -12.45 10.70 11.70
C ASP A 340 -11.21 10.41 10.83
N LEU A 341 -11.21 10.95 9.60
CA LEU A 341 -10.08 10.79 8.70
C LEU A 341 -8.88 11.59 9.22
N THR A 342 -7.91 10.90 9.81
CA THR A 342 -6.66 11.49 10.31
C THR A 342 -5.46 11.23 9.40
N PHE A 343 -5.52 10.17 8.59
CA PHE A 343 -4.48 9.82 7.63
C PHE A 343 -5.09 9.22 6.37
N ILE A 344 -4.59 9.63 5.20
CA ILE A 344 -4.90 8.99 3.92
C ILE A 344 -3.64 8.94 3.05
N LEU A 345 -3.24 7.75 2.59
CA LEU A 345 -2.07 7.56 1.72
C LEU A 345 -0.76 8.18 2.24
N GLY A 346 -0.56 8.16 3.56
CA GLY A 346 0.61 8.77 4.19
C GLY A 346 0.57 10.29 4.33
N VAL A 347 -0.56 10.92 3.96
CA VAL A 347 -0.85 12.33 4.25
C VAL A 347 -1.61 12.40 5.57
N GLN A 348 -1.09 13.18 6.52
CA GLN A 348 -1.81 13.50 7.75
C GLN A 348 -2.86 14.58 7.46
N VAL A 349 -4.07 14.36 7.94
CA VAL A 349 -5.21 15.26 7.80
C VAL A 349 -5.57 15.80 9.18
N ILE A 350 -5.71 17.12 9.27
CA ILE A 350 -6.13 17.81 10.49
C ILE A 350 -7.28 18.73 10.09
N GLN A 351 -8.48 18.44 10.58
CA GLN A 351 -9.64 19.30 10.37
C GLN A 351 -9.72 20.32 11.50
N ASN A 352 -9.44 21.60 11.20
CA ASN A 352 -9.57 22.67 12.17
C ASN A 352 -10.76 23.57 11.82
N ARG A 353 -11.87 23.40 12.56
CA ARG A 353 -13.10 24.20 12.39
C ARG A 353 -13.04 25.59 13.03
N GLN A 354 -11.96 25.92 13.75
CA GLN A 354 -11.79 27.22 14.41
C GLN A 354 -11.04 28.24 13.55
N ILE A 355 -10.36 27.81 12.48
CA ILE A 355 -9.68 28.69 11.55
C ILE A 355 -10.67 29.07 10.45
N ALA A 356 -11.05 30.34 10.37
CA ALA A 356 -11.87 30.85 9.27
C ALA A 356 -11.17 30.59 7.93
N PRO A 357 -11.92 30.32 6.84
CA PRO A 357 -11.32 30.05 5.53
C PRO A 357 -10.38 31.20 5.13
N PHE A 358 -9.18 30.85 4.66
CA PHE A 358 -8.31 31.80 3.98
C PHE A 358 -8.99 32.18 2.67
N ILE A 359 -9.73 33.30 2.67
CA ILE A 359 -10.32 33.91 1.48
C ILE A 359 -9.21 34.45 0.58
#